data_AF-A0A7C1YUX9-F1
#
_entry.id   AF-A0A7C1YUX9-F1
#
_cell.length_a   1.000
_cell.length_b   1.000
_cell.length_c   1.000
_cell.angle_alpha   90.00
_cell.angle_beta   90.00
_cell.angle_gamma   90.00
#
_symmetry.space_group_name_H-M   'P 1'
#
loop_
_entity.id
_entity.type
_entity.pdbx_description
1 polymer ?
#
loop_
_entity_poly.entity_id
_entity_poly.type
_entity_poly.pdbx_seq_one_letter_code
_entity_poly.pdbx_strand_id
1 'polypeptide(L)'
;MDFFEKHLKETLETIKMFSSGFITVKRIRIDDKVKSSDRSKINFIWRALKSLVDIDFLEVNSSKSPKLYRVKRPEIPLDVENVVSRVLRERNINC
;
A
#
# COMPACT_ATOMS: atom_id res chain seq x y z
N MET A 1 12.23 3.23 -14.34
CA MET A 1 11.25 2.74 -13.35
C MET A 1 10.41 3.93 -12.93
N ASP A 2 9.09 3.83 -13.02
CA ASP A 2 8.21 4.92 -12.58
C ASP A 2 8.40 5.15 -11.07
N PHE A 3 8.45 6.42 -10.65
CA PHE A 3 8.70 6.80 -9.26
C PHE A 3 7.58 6.28 -8.35
N PHE A 4 6.35 6.22 -8.85
CA PHE A 4 5.23 5.62 -8.12
C PHE A 4 5.37 4.10 -8.01
N GLU A 5 5.73 3.41 -9.11
CA GLU A 5 5.93 1.95 -9.12
C GLU A 5 6.94 1.51 -8.05
N LYS A 6 8.08 2.20 -7.95
CA LYS A 6 9.10 1.92 -6.94
C LYS A 6 8.52 1.98 -5.52
N HIS A 7 7.82 3.06 -5.19
CA HIS A 7 7.24 3.23 -3.85
C HIS A 7 6.06 2.29 -3.56
N LEU A 8 5.32 1.90 -4.59
CA LEU A 8 4.28 0.88 -4.46
C LEU A 8 4.89 -0.48 -4.10
N LYS A 9 5.98 -0.87 -4.79
CA LYS A 9 6.75 -2.09 -4.47
C LYS A 9 7.28 -2.08 -3.04
N GLU A 10 7.96 -1.02 -2.63
CA GLU A 10 8.46 -0.84 -1.25
C GLU A 10 7.32 -0.95 -0.21
N THR A 11 6.16 -0.36 -0.51
CA THR A 11 4.97 -0.43 0.36
C THR A 11 4.44 -1.85 0.48
N LEU A 12 4.36 -2.59 -0.64
CA LEU A 12 3.86 -3.97 -0.67
C LEU A 12 4.80 -4.96 0.02
N GLU A 13 6.11 -4.82 -0.17
CA GLU A 13 7.10 -5.63 0.57
C GLU A 13 7.01 -5.38 2.07
N THR A 14 6.78 -4.14 2.48
CA THR A 14 6.51 -3.81 3.90
C THR A 14 5.23 -4.48 4.40
N ILE A 15 4.15 -4.41 3.61
CA ILE A 15 2.86 -5.04 3.95
C ILE A 15 3.00 -6.56 4.06
N LYS A 16 3.82 -7.19 3.21
CA LYS A 16 4.09 -8.63 3.22
C LYS A 16 4.70 -9.11 4.54
N MET A 17 5.45 -8.26 5.23
CA MET A 17 6.00 -8.56 6.56
C MET A 17 4.94 -8.55 7.67
N PHE A 18 3.74 -8.02 7.41
CA PHE A 18 2.65 -8.01 8.36
C PHE A 18 1.88 -9.34 8.30
N SER A 19 2.30 -10.30 9.12
CA SER A 19 1.69 -11.64 9.22
C SER A 19 0.18 -11.60 9.53
N SER A 20 -0.29 -10.59 10.25
CA SER A 20 -1.70 -10.33 10.51
C SER A 20 -1.92 -8.92 11.07
N GLY A 21 -3.18 -8.49 11.06
CA GLY A 21 -3.64 -7.27 11.73
C GLY A 21 -3.79 -6.06 10.82
N PHE A 22 -4.06 -4.91 11.45
CA PHE A 22 -4.36 -3.68 10.73
C PHE A 22 -3.11 -3.03 10.15
N ILE A 23 -3.27 -2.53 8.93
CA ILE A 23 -2.27 -1.76 8.20
C ILE A 23 -2.63 -0.29 8.36
N THR A 24 -1.64 0.55 8.67
CA THR A 24 -1.80 2.00 8.69
C THR A 24 -0.61 2.66 8.02
N VAL A 25 -0.79 3.89 7.53
CA VAL A 25 0.31 4.72 7.00
C VAL A 25 1.42 4.86 8.05
N LYS A 26 1.04 5.06 9.33
CA LYS A 26 2.01 5.19 10.42
C LYS A 26 2.85 3.92 10.61
N ARG A 27 2.23 2.74 10.53
CA ARG A 27 2.91 1.45 10.68
C ARG A 27 3.92 1.24 9.55
N ILE A 28 3.46 1.33 8.29
CA ILE A 28 4.34 1.22 7.12
C ILE A 28 5.51 2.21 7.20
N ARG A 29 5.23 3.47 7.56
CA ARG A 29 6.27 4.50 7.71
C ARG A 29 7.35 4.10 8.73
N ILE A 30 6.96 3.54 9.87
CA ILE A 30 7.90 3.13 10.92
C ILE A 30 8.76 1.95 10.43
N ASP A 31 8.13 0.96 9.82
CA ASP A 31 8.80 -0.26 9.37
C ASP A 31 9.72 0.00 8.16
N ASP A 32 9.33 0.93 7.27
CA ASP A 32 10.14 1.42 6.15
C ASP A 32 11.15 2.53 6.57
N LYS A 33 11.27 2.82 7.87
CA LYS A 33 12.20 3.82 8.45
C LYS A 33 12.08 5.21 7.82
N VAL A 34 10.89 5.60 7.38
CA VAL A 34 10.61 6.91 6.79
C VAL A 34 10.45 7.95 7.90
N LYS A 35 11.23 9.05 7.82
CA LYS A 35 11.13 10.16 8.79
C LYS A 35 9.76 10.82 8.70
N SER A 36 9.24 11.30 9.84
CA SER A 36 7.96 12.05 9.88
C SER A 36 7.97 13.33 9.05
N SER A 37 9.15 13.92 8.84
CA SER A 37 9.38 15.10 8.01
C SER A 37 9.36 14.80 6.50
N ASP A 38 9.49 13.54 6.09
CA ASP A 38 9.43 13.15 4.67
C ASP A 38 7.97 13.03 4.22
N ARG A 39 7.36 14.20 4.03
CA ARG A 39 5.94 14.33 3.62
C ARG A 39 5.69 13.70 2.25
N SER A 40 6.69 13.72 1.37
CA SER A 40 6.60 13.13 0.04
C SER A 40 6.43 11.61 0.12
N LYS A 41 7.32 10.91 0.82
CA LYS A 41 7.18 9.45 0.99
C LYS A 41 5.91 9.06 1.72
N ILE A 42 5.52 9.82 2.75
CA ILE A 42 4.24 9.59 3.46
C ILE A 42 3.05 9.69 2.49
N ASN A 43 3.08 10.68 1.59
CA ASN A 43 2.04 10.83 0.57
C ASN A 43 2.06 9.66 -0.42
N PHE A 44 3.23 9.14 -0.81
CA PHE A 44 3.33 7.94 -1.65
C PHE A 44 2.73 6.70 -0.97
N ILE A 45 3.02 6.47 0.31
CA ILE A 45 2.40 5.37 1.08
C ILE A 45 0.88 5.52 1.07
N TRP A 46 0.36 6.74 1.31
CA TRP A 46 -1.08 6.99 1.28
C TRP A 46 -1.69 6.69 -0.10
N ARG A 47 -1.05 7.13 -1.18
CA ARG A 47 -1.50 6.87 -2.56
C ARG A 47 -1.44 5.39 -2.90
N ALA A 48 -0.39 4.68 -2.49
CA ALA A 48 -0.25 3.24 -2.68
C ALA A 48 -1.38 2.49 -1.98
N LEU A 49 -1.65 2.77 -0.71
CA LEU A 49 -2.76 2.17 0.03
C LEU A 49 -4.11 2.45 -0.62
N LYS A 50 -4.34 3.67 -1.13
CA LYS A 50 -5.56 3.99 -1.88
C LYS A 50 -5.68 3.13 -3.14
N SER A 51 -4.64 3.08 -3.97
CA SER A 51 -4.65 2.25 -5.18
C SER A 51 -4.86 0.77 -4.90
N LEU A 52 -4.35 0.27 -3.77
CA LEU A 52 -4.60 -1.11 -3.33
C LEU A 52 -6.05 -1.35 -2.90
N VAL A 53 -6.73 -0.35 -2.34
CA VAL A 53 -8.17 -0.41 -2.10
C VAL A 53 -8.95 -0.38 -3.42
N ASP A 54 -8.53 0.46 -4.37
CA ASP A 54 -9.21 0.60 -5.66
C ASP A 54 -9.22 -0.72 -6.46
N ILE A 55 -8.19 -1.58 -6.32
CA ILE A 55 -8.12 -2.91 -6.96
C ILE A 55 -8.65 -4.07 -6.07
N ASP A 56 -9.36 -3.74 -5.00
CA ASP A 56 -9.93 -4.68 -4.03
C ASP A 56 -8.91 -5.57 -3.29
N PHE A 57 -7.65 -5.16 -3.23
CA PHE A 57 -6.60 -5.87 -2.51
C PHE A 57 -6.63 -5.55 -0.99
N LEU A 58 -6.85 -4.28 -0.66
CA LEU A 58 -7.11 -3.82 0.71
C LEU A 58 -8.57 -3.44 0.89
N GLU A 59 -9.08 -3.60 2.10
CA GLU A 59 -10.32 -2.97 2.55
C GLU A 59 -10.04 -1.93 3.63
N VAL A 60 -10.86 -0.88 3.65
CA VAL A 60 -10.86 0.11 4.74
C VAL A 60 -11.77 -0.41 5.85
N ASN A 61 -11.19 -0.66 7.03
CA ASN A 61 -11.93 -1.18 8.18
C ASN A 61 -12.63 -0.07 9.00
N SER A 62 -12.17 1.18 8.92
CA SER A 62 -12.86 2.30 9.58
C SER A 62 -12.85 3.60 8.76
N SER A 63 -13.94 4.35 8.82
CA SER A 63 -14.08 5.68 8.21
C SER A 63 -13.39 6.78 9.02
N LYS A 64 -12.94 6.50 10.24
CA LYS A 64 -12.28 7.46 11.13
C LYS A 64 -10.78 7.53 10.84
N SER A 65 -10.21 8.71 11.05
CA SER A 65 -8.76 8.92 10.98
C SER A 65 -8.10 8.48 12.29
N PRO A 66 -6.97 7.76 12.24
CA PRO A 66 -6.26 7.29 11.04
C PRO A 66 -6.96 6.09 10.39
N LYS A 67 -7.00 6.08 9.05
CA LYS A 67 -7.56 4.97 8.26
C LYS A 67 -6.84 3.66 8.61
N LEU A 68 -7.65 2.64 8.91
CA LEU A 68 -7.22 1.28 9.15
C LEU A 68 -7.52 0.46 7.91
N TYR A 69 -6.52 -0.26 7.42
CA TYR A 69 -6.66 -1.15 6.28
C TYR A 69 -6.47 -2.60 6.71
N ARG A 70 -7.09 -3.52 5.97
CA ARG A 70 -6.90 -4.96 6.11
C ARG A 70 -6.74 -5.58 4.73
N VAL A 71 -5.90 -6.61 4.62
CA VAL A 71 -5.79 -7.39 3.37
C VAL A 71 -7.05 -8.25 3.23
N LYS A 72 -7.75 -8.11 2.10
CA LYS A 72 -9.01 -8.85 1.86
C LYS A 72 -8.79 -10.35 1.67
N ARG A 73 -7.69 -10.73 1.00
CA ARG A 73 -7.31 -12.13 0.78
C ARG A 73 -5.84 -12.29 1.12
N PRO A 74 -5.48 -12.90 2.25
CA PRO A 74 -4.09 -13.26 2.50
C PRO A 74 -3.73 -14.43 1.57
N GLU A 75 -3.42 -14.14 0.31
CA GLU A 75 -2.66 -15.09 -0.51
C GLU A 75 -1.23 -15.07 0.02
N ILE A 76 -0.84 -16.15 0.69
CA ILE A 76 0.52 -16.38 1.10
C ILE A 76 1.09 -17.45 0.16
N PRO A 77 2.18 -17.17 -0.58
CA PRO A 77 2.96 -15.93 -0.59
C PRO A 77 2.33 -14.81 -1.43
N LEU A 78 2.43 -13.56 -0.96
CA LEU A 78 2.02 -12.38 -1.72
C LEU A 78 2.90 -12.21 -2.97
N ASP A 79 2.27 -12.22 -4.15
CA ASP A 79 2.92 -11.89 -5.43
C ASP A 79 2.91 -10.37 -5.66
N VAL A 80 4.01 -9.72 -5.24
CA VAL A 80 4.19 -8.27 -5.32
C VAL A 80 4.14 -7.77 -6.77
N GLU A 81 4.77 -8.49 -7.70
CA GLU A 81 4.84 -8.08 -9.11
C GLU A 81 3.46 -8.15 -9.78
N ASN A 82 2.68 -9.19 -9.47
CA ASN A 82 1.30 -9.28 -9.94
C ASN A 82 0.45 -8.10 -9.44
N VAL A 83 0.50 -7.81 -8.15
CA VAL A 83 -0.28 -6.71 -7.55
C VAL A 83 0.11 -5.36 -8.14
N VAL A 84 1.42 -5.11 -8.31
CA VAL A 84 1.91 -3.88 -8.96
C VAL A 84 1.38 -3.77 -10.37
N SER A 85 1.47 -4.84 -11.16
CA SER A 85 0.99 -4.85 -12.55
C SER A 85 -0.51 -4.54 -12.64
N ARG A 86 -1.32 -5.04 -11.69
CA ARG A 86 -2.76 -4.74 -11.60
C ARG A 86 -3.02 -3.27 -11.30
N VAL A 87 -2.30 -2.69 -10.33
CA VAL A 87 -2.43 -1.27 -9.99
C VAL A 87 -2.03 -0.38 -11.17
N LEU A 88 -0.93 -0.68 -11.85
CA LEU A 88 -0.47 0.12 -12.99
C LEU A 88 -1.46 0.06 -14.16
N ARG A 89 -2.06 -1.10 -14.45
CA ARG A 89 -3.12 -1.24 -15.46
C ARG A 89 -4.34 -0.39 -15.10
N GLU A 90 -4.83 -0.49 -13.87
CA GLU A 90 -5.99 0.29 -13.41
C GLU A 90 -5.74 1.80 -13.52
N ARG A 91 -4.52 2.24 -13.22
CA ARG A 91 -4.14 3.65 -13.36
C ARG A 91 -4.03 4.13 -14.80
N ASN A 92 -3.55 3.28 -15.72
CA ASN A 92 -3.46 3.63 -17.13
C ASN A 92 -4.81 3.63 -17.86
N ILE A 93 -5.81 2.89 -17.35
CA ILE A 93 -7.18 2.91 -17.91
C ILE A 93 -7.94 4.19 -17.52
N ASN A 94 -7.58 4.78 -16.37
CA ASN A 94 -8.22 5.98 -15.82
C ASN A 94 -7.45 7.29 -16.17
N CYS A 95 -6.55 7.26 -17.16
CA CYS A 95 -5.77 8.42 -17.63
C CYS A 95 -6.12 8.82 -19.06
#